data_AF-M2UNB4-F1
#
_entry.id   AF-M2UNB4-F1
#
_cell.length_a   1.000
_cell.length_b   1.000
_cell.length_c   1.000
_cell.angle_alpha   90.00
_cell.angle_beta   90.00
_cell.angle_gamma   90.00
#
_symmetry.space_group_name_H-M   'P 1'
#
loop_
_entity.id
_entity.type
_entity.pdbx_description
1 polymer ?
#
loop_
_entity_poly.entity_id
_entity_poly.type
_entity_poly.pdbx_seq_one_letter_code
_entity_poly.pdbx_strand_id
1 'polypeptide(L)'
;LHIAAATSDVALLTLLLDHCKTSDQNALEKISPEGFSPLGVSIVHRRKDLYDVLMEAGAKHYNVWPEMRGDAIHCCTLYPSAESLVIAKEILKKHPRAIKVRDKTGRTPLHCAALRDYDEMIKILIDAGADLSARDMDGYTPLGAAV
;
A
#
# COMPACT_ATOMS: atom_id res chain seq x y z
N LEU A 1 -3.80 -16.53 -6.05
CA LEU A 1 -4.35 -15.28 -5.49
C LEU A 1 -3.73 -14.03 -6.11
N HIS A 2 -2.40 -13.87 -6.10
CA HIS A 2 -1.70 -12.71 -6.71
C HIS A 2 -2.06 -12.47 -8.19
N ILE A 3 -2.07 -13.52 -9.02
CA ILE A 3 -2.42 -13.37 -10.45
C ILE A 3 -3.83 -12.78 -10.58
N ALA A 4 -4.81 -13.29 -9.84
CA ALA A 4 -6.17 -12.75 -9.85
C ALA A 4 -6.25 -11.33 -9.25
N ALA A 5 -5.37 -10.98 -8.30
CA ALA A 5 -5.29 -9.62 -7.77
C ALA A 5 -4.71 -8.60 -8.76
N ALA A 6 -4.06 -9.07 -9.84
CA ALA A 6 -3.56 -8.24 -10.93
C ALA A 6 -4.53 -8.15 -12.13
N THR A 7 -5.50 -9.07 -12.25
CA THR A 7 -6.42 -9.14 -13.41
C THR A 7 -7.62 -8.23 -13.24
N SER A 8 -8.51 -8.17 -14.24
CA SER A 8 -9.81 -7.48 -14.14
C SER A 8 -10.99 -8.27 -13.65
N ASP A 9 -10.73 -9.48 -13.21
CA ASP A 9 -11.76 -10.45 -12.94
C ASP A 9 -12.02 -10.55 -11.43
N VAL A 10 -12.97 -9.74 -10.96
CA VAL A 10 -13.48 -9.77 -9.59
C VAL A 10 -14.08 -11.14 -9.26
N ALA A 11 -14.73 -11.78 -10.23
CA ALA A 11 -15.36 -13.08 -10.03
C ALA A 11 -14.31 -14.17 -9.81
N LEU A 12 -13.23 -14.16 -10.62
CA LEU A 12 -12.09 -15.05 -10.43
C LEU A 12 -11.44 -14.85 -9.06
N LEU A 13 -11.24 -13.59 -8.63
CA LEU A 13 -10.66 -13.32 -7.32
C LEU A 13 -11.55 -13.86 -6.18
N THR A 14 -12.87 -13.60 -6.26
CA THR A 14 -13.84 -14.07 -5.25
C THR A 14 -13.90 -15.59 -5.19
N LEU A 15 -13.94 -16.25 -6.35
CA LEU A 15 -13.94 -17.71 -6.45
C LEU A 15 -12.69 -18.32 -5.80
N LEU A 16 -11.51 -17.73 -6.05
CA LEU A 16 -10.26 -18.17 -5.44
C LEU A 16 -10.24 -17.92 -3.93
N LEU A 17 -10.77 -16.78 -3.45
CA LEU A 17 -10.86 -16.49 -2.03
C LEU A 17 -11.76 -17.49 -1.29
N ASP A 18 -12.89 -17.85 -1.87
CA ASP A 18 -13.80 -18.85 -1.28
C ASP A 18 -13.16 -20.25 -1.22
N HIS A 19 -12.36 -20.62 -2.23
CA HIS A 19 -11.57 -21.84 -2.20
C HIS A 19 -10.42 -21.79 -1.18
N CYS A 20 -9.83 -20.62 -0.93
CA CYS A 20 -8.73 -20.48 0.02
C CYS A 20 -9.20 -20.51 1.48
N LYS A 21 -10.39 -19.99 1.80
CA LYS A 21 -10.96 -20.01 3.17
C LYS A 21 -11.02 -21.42 3.78
N THR A 22 -11.10 -22.46 2.95
CA THR A 22 -11.23 -23.86 3.39
C THR A 22 -9.91 -24.60 3.47
N SER A 23 -8.84 -24.10 2.83
CA SER A 23 -7.63 -24.87 2.55
C SER A 23 -6.34 -24.19 3.00
N ASP A 24 -6.30 -22.85 3.10
CA ASP A 24 -5.06 -22.12 3.41
C ASP A 24 -5.33 -20.78 4.13
N GLN A 25 -5.09 -20.79 5.43
CA GLN A 25 -5.34 -19.66 6.32
C GLN A 25 -4.42 -18.44 6.06
N ASN A 26 -3.32 -18.63 5.31
CA ASN A 26 -2.34 -17.57 5.02
C ASN A 26 -2.33 -17.16 3.53
N ALA A 27 -3.31 -17.57 2.73
CA ALA A 27 -3.35 -17.28 1.30
C ALA A 27 -3.28 -15.77 0.98
N LEU A 28 -3.83 -14.92 1.86
CA LEU A 28 -3.82 -13.45 1.77
C LEU A 28 -2.45 -12.81 2.05
N GLU A 29 -1.51 -13.55 2.63
CA GLU A 29 -0.18 -13.06 3.02
C GLU A 29 0.96 -13.67 2.21
N LYS A 30 0.67 -14.70 1.41
CA LYS A 30 1.64 -15.19 0.43
C LYS A 30 2.09 -14.02 -0.44
N ILE A 31 3.31 -14.07 -0.95
CA ILE A 31 3.87 -13.01 -1.79
C ILE A 31 3.92 -13.47 -3.24
N SER A 32 3.78 -12.52 -4.16
CA SER A 32 4.01 -12.70 -5.58
C SER A 32 5.52 -12.82 -5.86
N PRO A 33 5.93 -13.22 -7.08
CA PRO A 33 7.34 -13.22 -7.49
C PRO A 33 8.00 -11.83 -7.36
N GLU A 34 7.23 -10.76 -7.47
CA GLU A 34 7.67 -9.37 -7.31
C GLU A 34 7.73 -8.94 -5.82
N GLY A 35 7.42 -9.84 -4.89
CA GLY A 35 7.53 -9.62 -3.45
C GLY A 35 6.32 -8.95 -2.79
N PHE A 36 5.17 -8.84 -3.48
CA PHE A 36 3.97 -8.20 -2.94
C PHE A 36 2.93 -9.20 -2.48
N SER A 37 2.22 -8.90 -1.39
CA SER A 37 0.98 -9.61 -1.05
C SER A 37 -0.09 -9.36 -2.13
N PRO A 38 -1.19 -10.14 -2.19
CA PRO A 38 -2.27 -9.89 -3.14
C PRO A 38 -2.81 -8.46 -3.03
N LEU A 39 -2.87 -7.90 -1.82
CA LEU A 39 -3.29 -6.52 -1.59
C LEU A 39 -2.28 -5.51 -2.14
N GLY A 40 -0.98 -5.79 -2.01
CA GLY A 40 0.07 -4.98 -2.63
C GLY A 40 -0.04 -5.02 -4.16
N VAL A 41 -0.25 -6.21 -4.73
CA VAL A 41 -0.42 -6.41 -6.17
C VAL A 41 -1.60 -5.60 -6.71
N SER A 42 -2.76 -5.59 -6.02
CA SER A 42 -3.92 -4.82 -6.48
C SER A 42 -3.63 -3.31 -6.50
N ILE A 43 -2.85 -2.78 -5.54
CA ILE A 43 -2.45 -1.36 -5.54
C ILE A 43 -1.50 -1.06 -6.71
N VAL A 44 -0.47 -1.88 -6.89
CA VAL A 44 0.52 -1.71 -7.96
C VAL A 44 -0.15 -1.75 -9.35
N HIS A 45 -1.17 -2.59 -9.51
CA HIS A 45 -1.94 -2.73 -10.75
C HIS A 45 -3.16 -1.80 -10.83
N ARG A 46 -3.32 -0.85 -9.89
CA ARG A 46 -4.38 0.18 -9.89
C ARG A 46 -5.79 -0.40 -9.83
N ARG A 47 -5.96 -1.46 -9.05
CA ARG A 47 -7.20 -2.23 -8.92
C ARG A 47 -7.86 -1.96 -7.58
N LYS A 48 -8.55 -0.83 -7.48
CA LYS A 48 -9.30 -0.47 -6.26
C LYS A 48 -10.43 -1.46 -5.96
N ASP A 49 -11.12 -1.93 -6.99
CA ASP A 49 -12.16 -2.95 -6.86
C ASP A 49 -11.63 -4.24 -6.20
N LEU A 50 -10.48 -4.72 -6.65
CA LEU A 50 -9.85 -5.90 -6.05
C LEU A 50 -9.24 -5.61 -4.68
N TYR A 51 -8.72 -4.39 -4.47
CA TYR A 51 -8.28 -3.94 -3.15
C TYR A 51 -9.42 -4.02 -2.14
N ASP A 52 -10.61 -3.52 -2.49
CA ASP A 52 -11.77 -3.51 -1.60
C ASP A 52 -12.20 -4.95 -1.25
N VAL A 53 -12.28 -5.84 -2.25
CA VAL A 53 -12.58 -7.27 -2.04
C VAL A 53 -11.55 -7.95 -1.12
N LEU A 54 -10.26 -7.67 -1.29
CA LEU A 54 -9.21 -8.23 -0.44
C LEU A 54 -9.30 -7.69 1.00
N MET A 55 -9.59 -6.40 1.18
CA MET A 55 -9.81 -5.82 2.51
C MET A 55 -11.04 -6.42 3.20
N GLU A 56 -12.13 -6.64 2.47
CA GLU A 56 -13.34 -7.32 2.97
C GLU A 56 -13.06 -8.78 3.34
N ALA A 57 -12.18 -9.45 2.61
CA ALA A 57 -11.70 -10.80 2.92
C ALA A 57 -10.75 -10.85 4.13
N GLY A 58 -10.38 -9.70 4.71
CA GLY A 58 -9.53 -9.61 5.90
C GLY A 58 -8.03 -9.46 5.59
N ALA A 59 -7.67 -9.01 4.39
CA ALA A 59 -6.27 -8.68 4.08
C ALA A 59 -5.74 -7.58 5.00
N LYS A 60 -4.46 -7.69 5.37
CA LYS A 60 -3.77 -6.70 6.18
C LYS A 60 -3.31 -5.54 5.31
N HIS A 61 -3.61 -4.31 5.73
CA HIS A 61 -3.12 -3.09 5.06
C HIS A 61 -1.62 -2.81 5.33
N TYR A 62 -0.98 -3.59 6.20
CA TYR A 62 0.43 -3.45 6.56
C TYR A 62 1.22 -4.67 6.06
N ASN A 63 2.53 -4.50 5.90
CA ASN A 63 3.43 -5.53 5.39
C ASN A 63 2.99 -6.13 4.04
N VAL A 64 2.43 -5.29 3.15
CA VAL A 64 2.01 -5.73 1.80
C VAL A 64 3.19 -5.87 0.85
N TRP A 65 4.34 -5.30 1.21
CA TRP A 65 5.62 -5.46 0.53
C TRP A 65 6.70 -5.84 1.56
N PRO A 66 6.78 -7.12 1.97
CA PRO A 66 7.60 -7.54 3.10
C PRO A 66 9.10 -7.24 2.94
N GLU A 67 9.64 -7.37 1.73
CA GLU A 67 11.06 -7.09 1.46
C GLU A 67 11.44 -5.64 1.78
N MET A 68 10.51 -4.70 1.60
CA MET A 68 10.70 -3.29 1.93
C MET A 68 10.12 -2.91 3.27
N ARG A 69 9.54 -3.86 4.02
CA ARG A 69 8.72 -3.56 5.19
C ARG A 69 7.62 -2.51 4.86
N GLY A 70 7.10 -2.58 3.64
CA GLY A 70 6.20 -1.59 3.07
C GLY A 70 4.74 -1.93 3.36
N ASP A 71 4.05 -1.00 4.00
CA ASP A 71 2.59 -1.03 4.15
C ASP A 71 1.86 -0.54 2.89
N ALA A 72 0.56 -0.80 2.80
CA ALA A 72 -0.28 -0.41 1.66
C ALA A 72 -0.18 1.09 1.34
N ILE A 73 -0.04 1.93 2.38
CA ILE A 73 0.16 3.36 2.19
C ILE A 73 1.48 3.68 1.47
N HIS A 74 2.57 2.95 1.74
CA HIS A 74 3.82 3.11 0.99
C HIS A 74 3.64 2.74 -0.48
N CYS A 75 2.94 1.64 -0.78
CA CYS A 75 2.60 1.30 -2.16
C CYS A 75 1.77 2.40 -2.82
N CYS A 76 0.77 2.96 -2.14
CA CYS A 76 -0.01 4.08 -2.69
C CYS A 76 0.87 5.30 -3.03
N THR A 77 1.88 5.58 -2.20
CA THR A 77 2.81 6.70 -2.45
C THR A 77 3.82 6.42 -3.56
N LEU A 78 4.26 5.17 -3.71
CA LEU A 78 5.29 4.79 -4.68
C LEU A 78 4.76 4.54 -6.08
N TYR A 79 3.47 4.20 -6.19
CA TYR A 79 2.78 3.90 -7.44
C TYR A 79 1.66 4.93 -7.69
N PRO A 80 1.96 6.09 -8.30
CA PRO A 80 0.98 7.12 -8.58
C PRO A 80 -0.16 6.64 -9.48
N SER A 81 -1.40 6.83 -8.99
CA SER A 81 -2.65 6.54 -9.71
C SER A 81 -3.84 7.22 -9.02
N ALA A 82 -4.94 7.42 -9.74
CA ALA A 82 -6.15 7.98 -9.13
C ALA A 82 -6.66 7.07 -7.99
N GLU A 83 -6.54 5.75 -8.18
CA GLU A 83 -6.91 4.72 -7.22
C GLU A 83 -6.05 4.79 -5.95
N SER A 84 -4.74 4.98 -6.10
CA SER A 84 -3.81 5.13 -4.97
C SER A 84 -4.18 6.32 -4.07
N LEU A 85 -4.63 7.45 -4.63
CA LEU A 85 -5.10 8.60 -3.84
C LEU A 85 -6.35 8.25 -3.03
N VAL A 86 -7.30 7.54 -3.63
CA VAL A 86 -8.54 7.13 -2.96
C VAL A 86 -8.23 6.14 -1.84
N ILE A 87 -7.43 5.12 -2.14
CA ILE A 87 -7.02 4.10 -1.17
C ILE A 87 -6.25 4.74 -0.01
N ALA A 88 -5.30 5.64 -0.28
CA ALA A 88 -4.56 6.33 0.77
C ALA A 88 -5.48 7.13 1.71
N LYS A 89 -6.46 7.87 1.17
CA LYS A 89 -7.45 8.60 1.99
C LYS A 89 -8.27 7.66 2.86
N GLU A 90 -8.70 6.52 2.32
CA GLU A 90 -9.44 5.50 3.07
C GLU A 90 -8.61 4.87 4.20
N ILE A 91 -7.35 4.53 3.90
CA ILE A 91 -6.41 4.01 4.90
C ILE A 91 -6.22 5.04 6.01
N LEU A 92 -5.96 6.31 5.68
CA LEU A 92 -5.73 7.35 6.68
C LEU A 92 -6.97 7.64 7.53
N LYS A 93 -8.17 7.57 6.93
CA LYS A 93 -9.43 7.71 7.66
C LYS A 93 -9.65 6.58 8.67
N LYS A 94 -9.41 5.32 8.27
CA LYS A 94 -9.61 4.14 9.13
C LYS A 94 -8.45 3.91 10.10
N HIS A 95 -7.24 4.27 9.69
CA HIS A 95 -5.98 4.03 10.40
C HIS A 95 -5.10 5.29 10.39
N PRO A 96 -5.43 6.33 11.18
CA PRO A 96 -4.66 7.59 11.18
C PRO A 96 -3.17 7.41 11.51
N ARG A 97 -2.82 6.35 12.25
CA ARG A 97 -1.42 6.02 12.58
C ARG A 97 -0.59 5.57 11.36
N ALA A 98 -1.22 5.20 10.24
CA ALA A 98 -0.55 4.84 9.00
C ALA A 98 0.30 5.99 8.43
N ILE A 99 0.03 7.25 8.80
CA ILE A 99 0.85 8.38 8.37
C ILE A 99 2.29 8.35 8.93
N LYS A 100 2.52 7.57 10.01
CA LYS A 100 3.79 7.50 10.74
C LYS A 100 4.57 6.21 10.50
N VAL A 101 4.04 5.27 9.70
CA VAL A 101 4.72 4.00 9.45
C VAL A 101 6.02 4.24 8.68
N ARG A 102 6.96 3.31 8.81
CA ARG A 102 8.30 3.42 8.22
C ARG A 102 8.65 2.16 7.48
N ASP A 103 9.15 2.32 6.27
CA ASP A 103 9.70 1.23 5.46
C ASP A 103 11.08 0.76 5.99
N LYS A 104 11.72 -0.18 5.29
CA LYS A 104 13.02 -0.74 5.68
C LYS A 104 14.16 0.28 5.75
N THR A 105 14.03 1.40 5.05
CA THR A 105 15.00 2.51 5.02
C THR A 105 14.60 3.63 5.98
N GLY A 106 13.58 3.40 6.81
CA GLY A 106 13.07 4.39 7.74
C GLY A 106 12.20 5.47 7.07
N ARG A 107 11.87 5.37 5.78
CA ARG A 107 11.08 6.38 5.08
C ARG A 107 9.63 6.31 5.51
N THR A 108 9.03 7.46 5.79
CA THR A 108 7.57 7.60 5.97
C THR A 108 6.87 7.69 4.62
N PRO A 109 5.53 7.55 4.55
CA PRO A 109 4.79 7.76 3.30
C PRO A 109 5.12 9.11 2.64
N LEU A 110 5.36 10.16 3.43
CA LEU A 110 5.69 11.48 2.90
C LEU A 110 7.07 11.52 2.22
N HIS A 111 8.07 10.80 2.73
CA HIS A 111 9.36 10.65 2.04
C HIS A 111 9.16 9.98 0.67
N CYS A 112 8.38 8.89 0.64
CA CYS A 112 8.08 8.18 -0.60
C CYS A 112 7.31 9.04 -1.60
N ALA A 113 6.35 9.85 -1.16
CA ALA A 113 5.61 10.76 -2.03
C ALA A 113 6.51 11.87 -2.62
N ALA A 114 7.42 12.42 -1.80
CA ALA A 114 8.41 13.42 -2.25
C ALA A 114 9.39 12.84 -3.27
N LEU A 115 9.90 11.62 -3.05
CA LEU A 115 10.77 10.90 -4.01
C LEU A 115 10.11 10.58 -5.36
N ARG A 116 8.78 10.70 -5.46
CA ARG A 116 8.00 10.37 -6.66
C ARG A 116 7.37 11.61 -7.29
N ASP A 117 7.67 12.80 -6.78
CA ASP A 117 7.05 14.07 -7.17
C ASP A 117 5.51 13.99 -7.19
N TYR A 118 4.96 13.29 -6.19
CA TYR A 118 3.53 12.98 -6.18
C TYR A 118 2.72 14.04 -5.43
N ASP A 119 2.59 15.22 -6.02
CA ASP A 119 2.01 16.42 -5.41
C ASP A 119 0.65 16.22 -4.73
N GLU A 120 -0.28 15.52 -5.38
CA GLU A 120 -1.60 15.27 -4.77
C GLU A 120 -1.50 14.37 -3.55
N MET A 121 -0.63 13.37 -3.57
CA MET A 121 -0.38 12.53 -2.41
C MET A 121 0.31 13.31 -1.30
N ILE A 122 1.28 14.16 -1.64
CA ILE A 122 1.93 15.06 -0.66
C ILE A 122 0.87 15.90 0.06
N LYS A 123 -0.05 16.54 -0.69
CA LYS A 123 -1.16 17.31 -0.11
C LYS A 123 -2.02 16.47 0.83
N ILE A 124 -2.44 15.27 0.40
CA ILE A 124 -3.24 14.35 1.24
C ILE A 124 -2.51 14.02 2.54
N LEU A 125 -1.22 13.72 2.47
CA LEU A 125 -0.43 13.35 3.64
C LEU A 125 -0.22 14.54 4.59
N ILE A 126 0.03 15.74 4.06
CA ILE A 126 0.15 16.98 4.85
C ILE A 126 -1.17 17.30 5.54
N ASP A 127 -2.29 17.26 4.81
CA ASP A 127 -3.63 17.50 5.37
C ASP A 127 -4.00 16.48 6.46
N ALA A 128 -3.46 15.25 6.35
CA ALA A 128 -3.59 14.20 7.37
C ALA A 128 -2.62 14.35 8.56
N GLY A 129 -1.79 15.39 8.59
CA GLY A 129 -0.86 15.69 9.68
C GLY A 129 0.46 14.93 9.61
N ALA A 130 0.99 14.68 8.40
CA ALA A 130 2.34 14.12 8.23
C ALA A 130 3.42 15.00 8.88
N ASP A 131 4.40 14.36 9.50
CA ASP A 131 5.57 15.03 10.06
C ASP A 131 6.57 15.38 8.95
N LEU A 132 6.65 16.68 8.64
CA LEU A 132 7.58 17.24 7.65
C LEU A 132 9.05 17.18 8.11
N SER A 133 9.30 16.96 9.40
CA SER A 133 10.64 16.92 9.99
C SER A 133 11.16 15.51 10.24
N ALA A 134 10.34 14.48 9.97
CA ALA A 134 10.72 13.09 10.12
C ALA A 134 11.99 12.81 9.33
N ARG A 135 12.97 12.12 9.92
CA ARG A 135 14.20 11.72 9.22
C ARG A 135 14.18 10.25 8.87
N ASP A 136 14.58 9.89 7.67
CA ASP A 136 14.87 8.50 7.29
C ASP A 136 16.20 8.01 7.91
N MET A 137 16.65 6.80 7.55
CA MET A 137 17.89 6.22 8.09
C MET A 137 19.16 6.97 7.66
N ASP A 138 19.13 7.65 6.52
CA ASP A 138 20.25 8.45 6.02
C ASP A 138 20.21 9.89 6.58
N GLY A 139 19.18 10.22 7.37
CA GLY A 139 19.02 11.51 8.02
C GLY A 139 18.30 12.56 7.18
N TYR A 140 17.80 12.20 5.99
CA TYR A 140 17.07 13.10 5.12
C TYR A 140 15.65 13.31 5.64
N THR A 141 15.16 14.54 5.53
CA THR A 141 13.73 14.86 5.70
C THR A 141 12.99 14.50 4.41
N PRO A 142 11.64 14.44 4.38
CA PRO A 142 10.91 14.18 3.13
C PRO A 142 11.31 15.14 2.00
N LEU A 143 11.48 16.43 2.32
CA LEU A 143 11.93 17.41 1.35
C LEU A 143 13.41 17.21 0.99
N GLY A 144 14.26 16.86 1.96
CA GLY A 144 15.67 16.58 1.72
C GLY A 144 15.93 15.30 0.93
N ALA A 145 14.95 14.40 0.85
CA ALA A 145 15.01 13.18 0.06
C ALA A 145 14.48 13.37 -1.38
N ALA A 146 13.79 14.47 -1.67
CA ALA A 146 13.34 14.77 -3.04
C ALA A 146 14.55 14.98 -3.98
N VAL A 147 14.42 14.57 -5.25
CA VAL A 147 15.49 14.62 -6.26
C VAL A 147 15.44 15.90 -7.07
#